data_AF-A0A0C2N8K3-F1
#
_entry.id   AF-A0A0C2N8K3-F1
#
_cell.length_a   1.000
_cell.length_b   1.000
_cell.length_c   1.000
_cell.angle_alpha   90.00
_cell.angle_beta   90.00
_cell.angle_gamma   90.00
#
_symmetry.space_group_name_H-M   'P 1'
#
loop_
_entity.id
_entity.type
_entity.pdbx_description
1 polymer ?
#
loop_
_entity_poly.entity_id
_entity_poly.type
_entity_poly.pdbx_seq_one_letter_code
_entity_poly.pdbx_strand_id
1 'polypeptide(L)'
;MTGISISSMISIEVDDLERLQKMSPMYYAKQIQCPVLLLLSTGDKQLSIQQGLQIFRSLKSWNQDVTFIDIKDQHQLQSVESQTIMTSEILKFISRISAQKS
;
A
#
# COMPACT_ATOMS: atom_id res chain seq x y z
N MET A 1 -36.21 23.02 -15.93
CA MET A 1 -35.64 21.66 -16.00
C MET A 1 -34.18 21.80 -16.42
N THR A 2 -33.26 21.91 -15.47
CA THR A 2 -31.82 21.99 -15.75
C THR A 2 -31.29 20.56 -15.81
N GLY A 3 -31.07 20.06 -17.01
CA GLY A 3 -30.42 18.77 -17.24
C GLY A 3 -28.98 18.84 -16.73
N ILE A 4 -28.73 18.20 -15.60
CA ILE A 4 -27.38 17.90 -15.14
C ILE A 4 -26.81 16.93 -16.17
N SER A 5 -25.82 17.38 -16.95
CA SER A 5 -25.10 16.52 -17.87
C SER A 5 -24.31 15.52 -17.03
N ILE A 6 -24.80 14.27 -16.97
CA ILE A 6 -24.18 13.13 -16.27
C ILE A 6 -22.91 12.66 -17.02
N SER A 7 -22.47 13.42 -18.04
CA SER A 7 -21.36 13.10 -18.93
C SER A 7 -20.00 13.54 -18.38
N SER A 8 -19.73 13.25 -17.11
CA SER A 8 -18.34 13.03 -16.66
C SER A 8 -18.11 11.55 -16.36
N MET A 9 -18.81 10.68 -17.10
CA MET A 9 -18.47 9.26 -17.21
C MET A 9 -17.13 9.16 -17.96
N ILE A 10 -16.07 8.90 -17.22
CA ILE A 10 -14.80 8.47 -17.80
C ILE A 10 -15.06 7.11 -18.44
N SER A 11 -15.27 7.07 -19.75
CA SER A 11 -15.23 5.85 -20.54
C SER A 11 -13.77 5.40 -20.58
N ILE A 12 -13.32 4.65 -19.58
CA ILE A 12 -12.00 4.01 -19.63
C ILE A 12 -12.10 2.92 -20.71
N GLU A 13 -11.35 3.06 -21.79
CA GLU A 13 -11.23 2.02 -22.80
C GLU A 13 -10.64 0.75 -22.19
N VAL A 14 -11.04 -0.42 -22.67
CA VAL A 14 -10.61 -1.71 -22.09
C VAL A 14 -9.08 -1.86 -22.11
N ASP A 15 -8.43 -1.38 -23.17
CA ASP A 15 -6.98 -1.41 -23.31
C ASP A 15 -6.28 -0.52 -22.27
N ASP A 16 -6.88 0.62 -21.91
CA ASP A 16 -6.39 1.47 -20.84
C ASP A 16 -6.55 0.81 -19.46
N LEU A 17 -7.62 0.06 -19.24
CA LEU A 17 -7.81 -0.67 -18.00
C LEU A 17 -6.78 -1.80 -17.84
N GLU A 18 -6.53 -2.58 -18.90
CA GLU A 18 -5.52 -3.63 -18.88
C GLU A 18 -4.12 -3.04 -18.64
N ARG A 19 -3.81 -1.91 -19.28
CA ARG A 19 -2.55 -1.18 -19.09
C ARG A 19 -2.40 -0.72 -17.64
N LEU A 20 -3.42 -0.08 -17.08
CA LEU A 20 -3.41 0.36 -15.67
C LEU A 20 -3.26 -0.80 -14.70
N GLN A 21 -3.91 -1.94 -14.98
CA GLN A 21 -3.80 -3.13 -14.17
C GLN A 21 -2.37 -3.69 -14.19
N LYS A 22 -1.75 -3.81 -15.37
CA LYS A 22 -0.36 -4.29 -15.52
C LYS A 22 0.68 -3.32 -14.97
N MET A 23 0.33 -2.05 -14.74
CA MET A 23 1.19 -1.09 -14.02
C MET A 23 1.05 -1.19 -12.50
N SER A 24 -0.03 -1.78 -12.00
CA SER A 24 -0.25 -1.93 -10.56
C SER A 24 0.70 -2.98 -9.96
N PRO A 25 1.40 -2.68 -8.85
CA PRO A 25 2.18 -3.68 -8.12
C PRO A 25 1.33 -4.90 -7.69
N MET A 26 0.02 -4.70 -7.49
CA MET A 26 -0.91 -5.76 -7.12
C MET A 26 -0.93 -6.90 -8.14
N TYR A 27 -0.81 -6.57 -9.44
CA TYR A 27 -0.84 -7.57 -10.51
C TYR A 27 0.31 -8.58 -10.37
N TYR A 28 1.44 -8.16 -9.81
CA TYR A 28 2.62 -8.99 -9.59
C TYR A 28 2.79 -9.46 -8.14
N ALA A 29 1.77 -9.32 -7.28
CA ALA A 29 1.87 -9.64 -5.86
C ALA A 29 2.42 -11.06 -5.60
N LYS A 30 2.00 -12.06 -6.39
CA LYS A 30 2.47 -13.46 -6.30
C LYS A 30 3.97 -13.61 -6.59
N GLN A 31 4.58 -12.70 -7.34
CA GLN A 31 5.99 -12.75 -7.73
C GLN A 31 6.92 -12.20 -6.64
N ILE A 32 6.39 -11.54 -5.62
CA ILE A 32 7.17 -11.07 -4.48
C ILE A 32 7.66 -12.27 -3.67
N GLN A 33 8.97 -12.38 -3.45
CA GLN A 33 9.58 -13.50 -2.72
C GLN A 33 10.43 -13.04 -1.53
N CYS A 34 10.44 -11.75 -1.26
CA CYS A 34 11.13 -11.15 -0.13
C CYS A 34 10.15 -10.79 0.99
N PRO A 35 10.63 -10.69 2.23
CA PRO A 35 9.86 -10.07 3.31
C PRO A 35 9.46 -8.64 2.94
N VAL A 36 8.23 -8.25 3.27
CA VAL A 36 7.68 -6.91 3.00
C VAL A 36 7.23 -6.24 4.29
N LEU A 37 7.62 -4.98 4.48
CA LEU A 37 7.06 -4.09 5.50
C LEU A 37 6.16 -3.06 4.81
N LEU A 38 4.88 -3.04 5.19
CA LEU A 38 3.91 -2.02 4.77
C LEU A 38 3.71 -1.02 5.91
N LEU A 39 4.13 0.22 5.67
CA LEU A 39 3.91 1.36 6.56
C LEU A 39 2.82 2.22 5.93
N LEU A 40 1.62 2.20 6.51
CA LEU A 40 0.45 2.87 5.93
C LEU A 40 -0.21 3.70 7.00
N SER A 41 -0.87 4.78 6.61
CA SER A 41 -1.57 5.63 7.56
C SER A 41 -3.09 5.55 7.38
N THR A 42 -3.81 5.24 8.46
CA THR A 42 -5.28 5.35 8.50
C THR A 42 -5.78 6.79 8.39
N GLY A 43 -4.94 7.78 8.71
CA GLY A 43 -5.28 9.19 8.65
C GLY A 43 -5.04 9.85 7.29
N ASP A 44 -4.40 9.15 6.35
CA ASP A 44 -4.07 9.67 5.03
C ASP A 44 -5.34 9.90 4.18
N LYS A 45 -5.59 11.17 3.84
CA LYS A 45 -6.72 11.57 2.99
C LYS A 45 -6.38 11.56 1.50
N GLN A 46 -5.10 11.51 1.14
CA GLN A 46 -4.64 11.47 -0.24
C GLN A 46 -4.65 10.04 -0.78
N LEU A 47 -4.23 9.08 0.06
CA LEU A 47 -4.19 7.68 -0.29
C LEU A 47 -5.08 6.85 0.63
N SER A 48 -6.07 6.19 0.03
CA SER A 48 -6.95 5.29 0.77
C SER A 48 -6.19 4.08 1.31
N ILE A 49 -6.29 3.84 2.61
CA ILE A 49 -5.72 2.67 3.26
C ILE A 49 -6.22 1.34 2.67
N GLN A 50 -7.39 1.33 2.03
CA GLN A 50 -7.97 0.13 1.44
C GLN A 50 -7.06 -0.49 0.38
N GLN A 51 -6.35 0.33 -0.41
CA GLN A 51 -5.41 -0.17 -1.42
C GLN A 51 -4.25 -0.91 -0.77
N GLY A 52 -3.69 -0.35 0.30
CA GLY A 52 -2.62 -0.99 1.06
C GLY A 52 -3.07 -2.25 1.80
N LEU A 53 -4.29 -2.27 2.35
CA LEU A 53 -4.87 -3.49 2.94
C LEU A 53 -5.13 -4.58 1.90
N GLN A 54 -5.50 -4.21 0.68
CA GLN A 54 -5.63 -5.17 -0.43
C GLN A 54 -4.27 -5.82 -0.76
N ILE A 55 -3.18 -5.05 -0.74
CA ILE A 55 -1.83 -5.58 -0.92
C ILE A 55 -1.53 -6.55 0.23
N PHE A 56 -1.68 -6.10 1.48
CA PHE A 56 -1.42 -6.93 2.66
C PHE A 56 -2.16 -8.28 2.60
N ARG A 57 -3.46 -8.26 2.28
CA ARG A 57 -4.29 -9.47 2.15
C ARG A 57 -3.81 -10.37 1.01
N SER A 58 -3.42 -9.78 -0.12
CA SER A 58 -2.91 -10.54 -1.27
C SER A 58 -1.57 -11.19 -0.95
N LEU A 59 -0.63 -10.48 -0.33
CA LEU A 59 0.66 -11.06 0.07
C LEU A 59 0.46 -12.17 1.12
N LYS A 60 -0.43 -11.96 2.10
CA LYS A 60 -0.79 -12.98 3.09
C LYS A 60 -1.43 -14.23 2.46
N SER A 61 -2.33 -14.08 1.49
CA SER A 61 -2.97 -15.23 0.84
C SER A 61 -1.98 -16.08 0.03
N TRP A 62 -0.87 -15.49 -0.42
CA TRP A 62 0.25 -16.20 -1.03
C TRP A 62 1.30 -16.73 -0.03
N ASN A 63 0.99 -16.73 1.28
CA ASN A 63 1.89 -17.13 2.36
C ASN A 63 3.24 -16.37 2.39
N GLN A 64 3.25 -15.13 1.91
CA GLN A 64 4.45 -14.29 1.97
C GLN A 64 4.65 -13.68 3.36
N ASP A 65 5.91 -13.45 3.71
CA ASP A 65 6.27 -12.73 4.93
C ASP A 65 5.98 -11.23 4.76
N VAL A 66 4.80 -10.81 5.23
CA VAL A 66 4.40 -9.40 5.24
C VAL A 66 4.06 -8.93 6.66
N THR A 67 4.60 -7.77 7.02
CA THR A 67 4.29 -7.01 8.22
C THR A 67 3.54 -5.74 7.83
N PHE A 68 2.49 -5.38 8.55
CA PHE A 68 1.74 -4.14 8.38
C PHE A 68 1.78 -3.33 9.67
N ILE A 69 2.10 -2.05 9.55
CA ILE A 69 2.08 -1.09 10.65
C ILE A 69 1.22 0.11 10.23
N ASP A 70 0.24 0.44 11.07
CA ASP A 70 -0.59 1.62 10.92
C ASP A 70 0.05 2.83 11.63
N ILE A 71 0.47 3.81 10.85
CA ILE A 71 1.05 5.06 11.33
C ILE A 71 -0.05 6.09 11.51
N LYS A 72 -0.30 6.51 12.75
CA LYS A 72 -1.38 7.44 13.12
C LYS A 72 -1.03 8.91 12.82
N ASP A 73 -0.83 9.23 11.54
CA ASP A 73 -0.49 10.58 11.06
C ASP A 73 -1.26 10.93 9.76
N GLN A 74 -0.85 12.00 9.06
CA GLN A 74 -1.23 12.32 7.69
C GLN A 74 -0.15 11.84 6.70
N HIS A 75 -0.40 12.02 5.40
CA HIS A 75 0.48 11.58 4.31
C HIS A 75 1.96 11.98 4.49
N GLN A 76 2.23 13.17 5.04
CA GLN A 76 3.59 13.73 5.16
C GLN A 76 4.32 13.40 6.47
N LEU A 77 3.78 12.53 7.34
CA LEU A 77 4.38 12.18 8.64
C LEU A 77 4.81 13.43 9.43
N GLN A 78 3.83 14.22 9.90
CA GLN A 78 4.08 15.54 10.45
C GLN A 78 4.58 15.51 11.90
N SER A 79 4.30 14.44 12.64
CA SER A 79 4.66 14.31 14.05
C SER A 79 6.01 13.62 14.26
N VAL A 80 6.81 14.13 15.20
CA VAL A 80 8.07 13.50 15.64
C VAL A 80 7.80 12.08 16.17
N GLU A 81 6.67 11.89 16.84
CA GLU A 81 6.24 10.57 17.34
C GLU A 81 6.08 9.57 16.18
N SER A 82 5.31 9.92 15.14
CA SER A 82 5.08 9.02 14.00
C SER A 82 6.37 8.76 13.21
N GLN A 83 7.23 9.76 13.06
CA GLN A 83 8.55 9.59 12.45
C GLN A 83 9.43 8.62 13.26
N THR A 84 9.39 8.72 14.59
CA THR A 84 10.12 7.85 15.51
C THR A 84 9.60 6.41 15.43
N ILE A 85 8.27 6.23 15.46
CA ILE A 85 7.63 4.92 15.32
C ILE A 85 8.01 4.28 13.98
N MET A 86 7.84 5.02 12.88
CA MET A 86 8.20 4.53 11.55
C MET A 86 9.66 4.08 11.50
N THR A 87 10.58 4.93 11.97
CA THR A 87 12.02 4.62 11.97
C THR A 87 12.33 3.37 12.82
N SER A 88 11.72 3.27 14.01
CA SER A 88 11.88 2.12 14.90
C SER A 88 11.40 0.83 14.25
N GLU A 89 10.23 0.83 13.61
CA GLU A 89 9.69 -0.34 12.93
C GLU A 89 10.52 -0.75 11.71
N ILE A 90 11.08 0.22 10.96
CA ILE A 90 12.02 -0.07 9.88
C ILE A 90 13.28 -0.76 10.43
N LEU A 91 13.89 -0.23 11.49
CA LEU A 91 15.09 -0.81 12.09
C LEU A 91 14.84 -2.22 12.64
N LYS A 92 13.71 -2.44 13.33
CA LYS A 92 13.30 -3.77 13.81
C LYS A 92 13.13 -4.74 12.65
N PHE A 93 12.45 -4.31 11.58
CA PHE A 93 12.25 -5.14 10.39
C PHE A 93 13.57 -5.52 9.72
N ILE A 94 14.47 -4.56 9.49
CA ILE A 94 15.79 -4.82 8.90
C ILE A 94 16.61 -5.77 9.78
N SER A 95 16.61 -5.56 11.09
CA SER A 95 17.33 -6.41 12.04
C SER A 95 16.82 -7.85 11.99
N ARG A 96 15.50 -8.03 11.98
CA ARG A 96 14.83 -9.34 11.86
C ARG A 96 15.23 -10.08 10.59
N ILE A 97 15.15 -9.42 9.43
CA ILE A 97 15.46 -10.08 8.14
C ILE A 97 16.96 -10.33 7.95
N SER A 98 17.81 -9.51 8.59
CA SER A 98 19.26 -9.69 8.55
C SER A 98 19.69 -10.89 9.41
N ALA A 99 19.08 -11.07 10.58
CA ALA A 99 19.34 -12.21 11.45
C ALA A 99 18.91 -13.55 10.84
N GLN A 100 17.93 -13.56 9.93
CA GLN A 100 17.46 -14.76 9.23
C GLN A 100 18.38 -15.23 8.09
N LYS A 101 19.35 -14.39 7.66
CA LYS A 101 20.30 -14.72 6.59
C LYS A 101 21.61 -15.34 7.09
N SER A 102 21.80 -15.44 8.40
CA SER A 102 22.96 -16.04 9.07
C SER A 102 22.69 -17.51 9.39
#